data_AF-A0A419GV06-F1
#
_entry.id   AF-A0A419GV06-F1
#
_cell.length_a   1.000
_cell.length_b   1.000
_cell.length_c   1.000
_cell.angle_alpha   90.00
_cell.angle_beta   90.00
_cell.angle_gamma   90.00
#
_symmetry.space_group_name_H-M   'P 1'
#
loop_
_entity.id
_entity.type
_entity.pdbx_description
1 polymer ?
#
loop_
_entity_poly.entity_id
_entity_poly.type
_entity_poly.pdbx_seq_one_letter_code
_entity_poly.pdbx_strand_id
1 'polypeptide(L)'
;MKKKKEPVSEKGELILYQTEDGKIRIEVRLQDETVWLTQKLMAELFQTTPQNITIHLKNIFAEGELNEEATCKDYLQVQNEGGRQVERQQRFYSLDAIISVGYR
;
A
#
# COMPACT_ATOMS: atom_id res chain seq x y z
N MET A 1 37.29 -9.62 -4.58
CA MET A 1 35.94 -9.68 -5.21
C MET A 1 34.89 -9.58 -4.11
N LYS A 2 34.34 -8.38 -3.86
CA LYS A 2 33.22 -8.19 -2.93
C LYS A 2 31.98 -7.90 -3.78
N LYS A 3 31.07 -8.86 -3.92
CA LYS A 3 29.79 -8.64 -4.60
C LYS A 3 29.01 -7.61 -3.78
N LYS A 4 28.86 -6.38 -4.31
CA LYS A 4 27.85 -5.45 -3.82
C LYS A 4 26.50 -6.10 -4.11
N LYS A 5 25.75 -6.48 -3.07
CA LYS A 5 24.35 -6.82 -3.23
C LYS A 5 23.64 -5.50 -3.57
N GLU A 6 23.35 -5.29 -4.85
CA GLU A 6 22.38 -4.29 -5.27
C GLU A 6 21.03 -4.68 -4.64
N PRO A 7 20.33 -3.75 -3.96
CA PRO A 7 19.00 -4.06 -3.46
C PRO A 7 18.13 -4.38 -4.67
N VAL A 8 17.60 -5.60 -4.70
CA VAL A 8 16.63 -6.03 -5.72
C VAL A 8 15.36 -5.22 -5.44
N SER A 9 15.25 -4.06 -6.07
CA SER A 9 14.01 -3.31 -6.13
C SER A 9 13.07 -4.14 -7.00
N GLU A 10 12.12 -4.83 -6.38
CA GLU A 10 10.93 -5.29 -7.09
C GLU A 10 10.27 -4.04 -7.67
N LYS A 11 10.47 -3.82 -8.97
CA LYS A 11 10.02 -2.65 -9.70
C LYS A 11 8.51 -2.75 -9.91
N GLY A 12 7.73 -2.30 -8.93
CA GLY A 12 6.33 -1.95 -9.16
C GLY A 12 6.24 -0.66 -9.95
N GLU A 13 5.23 -0.53 -10.81
CA GLU A 13 4.94 0.72 -11.50
C GLU A 13 4.16 1.64 -10.56
N LEU A 14 4.56 2.91 -10.49
CA LEU A 14 3.83 3.91 -9.71
C LEU A 14 2.93 4.70 -10.66
N ILE A 15 1.62 4.64 -10.44
CA ILE A 15 0.63 5.37 -11.22
C ILE A 15 -0.05 6.42 -10.36
N LEU A 16 -0.22 7.62 -10.90
CA LEU A 16 -1.01 8.67 -10.28
C LEU A 16 -2.47 8.51 -10.72
N TYR A 17 -3.34 8.11 -9.78
CA TYR A 17 -4.79 8.14 -10.01
C TYR A 17 -5.37 9.46 -9.52
N GLN A 18 -6.21 10.07 -10.35
CA GLN A 18 -6.94 11.27 -10.03
C GLN A 18 -8.45 10.98 -10.09
N THR A 19 -9.21 11.44 -9.10
CA THR A 19 -10.68 11.37 -9.15
C THR A 19 -11.22 12.24 -10.29
N GLU A 20 -12.40 11.93 -10.81
CA GLU A 20 -13.03 12.69 -11.91
C GLU A 20 -13.24 14.17 -11.56
N ASP A 21 -13.46 14.49 -10.28
CA ASP A 21 -13.58 15.86 -9.77
C ASP A 21 -12.22 16.56 -9.56
N GLY A 22 -11.13 15.86 -9.82
CA GLY A 22 -9.76 16.36 -9.77
C GLY A 22 -9.18 16.54 -8.36
N LYS A 23 -9.94 16.27 -7.30
CA LYS A 23 -9.58 16.66 -5.93
C LYS A 23 -8.63 15.70 -5.25
N ILE A 24 -8.71 14.42 -5.55
CA ILE A 24 -7.88 13.39 -4.94
C ILE A 24 -6.85 12.93 -5.95
N ARG A 25 -5.58 12.92 -5.55
CA ARG A 25 -4.43 12.45 -6.33
C ARG A 25 -3.67 11.43 -5.49
N ILE A 26 -3.71 10.17 -5.90
CA ILE A 26 -3.12 9.06 -5.14
C ILE A 26 -2.06 8.40 -5.99
N GLU A 27 -0.86 8.29 -5.44
CA GLU A 27 0.21 7.49 -6.02
C GLU A 27 -0.01 6.03 -5.62
N VAL A 28 -0.33 5.19 -6.60
CA VAL A 28 -0.65 3.78 -6.40
C VAL A 28 0.47 2.92 -6.95
N ARG A 29 0.72 1.78 -6.31
CA ARG A 29 1.68 0.80 -6.81
C ARG A 29 0.93 -0.27 -7.59
N LEU A 30 1.27 -0.46 -8.85
CA LEU A 30 0.85 -1.58 -9.68
C LEU A 30 1.90 -2.68 -9.65
N GLN A 31 1.45 -3.88 -9.33
CA GLN A 31 2.27 -5.08 -9.35
C GLN A 31 1.35 -6.29 -9.51
N ASP A 32 1.77 -7.26 -10.32
CA ASP A 32 0.99 -8.48 -10.62
C ASP A 32 -0.43 -8.17 -11.14
N GLU A 33 -0.54 -7.16 -12.01
CA GLU A 33 -1.81 -6.67 -12.58
C GLU A 33 -2.85 -6.20 -11.54
N THR A 34 -2.42 -5.99 -10.29
CA THR A 34 -3.28 -5.48 -9.21
C THR A 34 -2.71 -4.21 -8.57
N VAL A 35 -3.60 -3.48 -7.91
CA VAL A 35 -3.31 -2.22 -7.23
C VAL A 35 -2.97 -2.51 -5.77
N TRP A 36 -1.93 -1.84 -5.29
CA TRP A 36 -1.46 -1.91 -3.92
C TRP A 36 -1.42 -0.52 -3.31
N LEU A 37 -2.09 -0.35 -2.17
CA LEU A 37 -2.13 0.90 -1.40
C LEU A 37 -1.70 0.70 0.04
N THR A 38 -1.13 1.74 0.64
CA THR A 38 -0.92 1.78 2.10
C THR A 38 -2.22 2.17 2.81
N GLN A 39 -2.33 1.89 4.12
CA GLN A 39 -3.48 2.35 4.90
C GLN A 39 -3.67 3.87 4.85
N LYS A 40 -2.57 4.62 4.73
CA LYS A 40 -2.62 6.08 4.59
C LYS A 40 -3.29 6.49 3.28
N LEU A 41 -2.90 5.87 2.17
CA LEU A 41 -3.50 6.16 0.86
C LEU A 41 -4.95 5.70 0.78
N MET A 42 -5.29 4.56 1.42
CA MET A 42 -6.68 4.13 1.56
C MET A 42 -7.51 5.14 2.36
N ALA A 43 -6.95 5.71 3.43
CA ALA A 43 -7.61 6.75 4.22
C ALA A 43 -7.88 8.02 3.39
N GLU A 44 -6.93 8.42 2.54
CA GLU A 44 -7.11 9.54 1.60
C GLU A 44 -8.17 9.22 0.54
N LEU A 45 -8.15 8.01 -0.03
CA LEU A 45 -9.14 7.54 -1.01
C LEU A 45 -10.58 7.59 -0.46
N PHE A 46 -10.78 7.05 0.73
CA PHE A 46 -12.09 6.96 1.38
C PHE A 46 -12.43 8.17 2.27
N GLN A 47 -11.60 9.23 2.23
CA GLN A 47 -11.78 10.46 3.02
C GLN A 47 -12.02 10.18 4.51
N THR A 48 -11.26 9.22 5.05
CA THR A 48 -11.37 8.75 6.44
C THR A 48 -10.01 8.82 7.14
N THR A 49 -9.89 8.19 8.31
CA THR A 49 -8.65 8.13 9.07
C THR A 49 -7.95 6.78 8.90
N PRO A 50 -6.60 6.71 8.94
CA PRO A 50 -5.87 5.44 8.93
C PRO A 50 -6.28 4.50 10.08
N GLN A 51 -6.69 5.07 11.22
CA GLN A 51 -7.23 4.32 12.36
C GLN A 51 -8.52 3.59 11.98
N ASN A 52 -9.42 4.25 11.24
CA ASN A 52 -10.65 3.62 10.77
C ASN A 52 -10.34 2.48 9.78
N ILE A 53 -9.42 2.71 8.84
CA ILE A 53 -8.94 1.65 7.93
C ILE A 53 -8.39 0.45 8.71
N THR A 54 -7.62 0.68 9.77
CA THR A 54 -7.08 -0.38 10.62
C THR A 54 -8.19 -1.20 11.29
N ILE A 55 -9.28 -0.55 11.74
CA ILE A 55 -10.42 -1.23 12.35
C ILE A 55 -11.12 -2.13 11.32
N HIS A 56 -11.41 -1.59 10.12
CA HIS A 56 -12.04 -2.38 9.06
C HIS A 56 -11.20 -3.58 8.64
N LEU A 57 -9.90 -3.39 8.39
CA LEU A 57 -8.97 -4.49 8.06
C LEU A 57 -8.95 -5.58 9.14
N LYS A 58 -8.89 -5.18 10.42
CA LYS A 58 -8.93 -6.14 11.53
C LYS A 58 -10.20 -6.97 11.53
N ASN A 59 -11.35 -6.34 11.31
CA ASN A 59 -12.63 -7.05 11.27
C ASN A 59 -12.71 -8.00 10.07
N ILE A 60 -12.29 -7.55 8.89
CA ILE A 60 -12.25 -8.36 7.66
C ILE A 60 -11.42 -9.64 7.88
N PHE A 61 -10.24 -9.52 8.49
CA PHE A 61 -9.39 -10.67 8.77
C PHE A 61 -9.93 -11.55 9.91
N ALA A 62 -10.51 -10.95 10.95
CA ALA A 62 -11.12 -11.69 12.06
C ALA A 62 -12.36 -12.50 11.63
N GLU A 63 -13.13 -11.98 10.67
CA GLU A 63 -14.30 -12.63 10.09
C GLU A 63 -13.91 -13.68 9.02
N GLY A 64 -12.62 -13.74 8.63
CA GLY A 64 -12.11 -14.68 7.65
C GLY A 64 -12.54 -14.36 6.21
N GLU A 65 -13.02 -13.14 5.94
CA GLU A 65 -13.44 -12.69 4.61
C GLU A 65 -12.27 -12.61 3.64
N LEU A 66 -11.10 -12.20 4.14
CA LEU A 66 -9.84 -12.18 3.38
C LEU A 66 -8.72 -12.88 4.14
N ASN A 67 -7.79 -13.44 3.37
CA ASN A 67 -6.52 -13.93 3.90
C ASN A 67 -5.50 -12.79 3.96
N GLU A 68 -4.99 -12.47 5.14
CA GLU A 68 -4.03 -11.39 5.36
C GLU A 68 -2.72 -11.61 4.57
N GLU A 69 -2.19 -12.84 4.52
CA GLU A 69 -0.93 -13.13 3.81
C GLU A 69 -1.06 -12.98 2.28
N ALA A 70 -2.25 -13.24 1.75
CA ALA A 70 -2.52 -13.09 0.31
C ALA A 70 -2.79 -11.63 -0.07
N THR A 71 -3.36 -10.84 0.84
CA THR A 71 -3.89 -9.49 0.56
C THR A 71 -3.06 -8.36 1.14
N CYS A 72 -2.04 -8.67 1.96
CA CYS A 72 -1.07 -7.74 2.52
C CYS A 72 0.35 -8.13 2.12
N LYS A 73 1.14 -7.16 1.64
CA LYS A 73 2.57 -7.33 1.33
C LYS A 73 3.39 -6.22 1.98
N ASP A 74 4.55 -6.58 2.54
CA ASP A 74 5.54 -5.61 3.01
C ASP A 74 6.46 -5.21 1.85
N TYR A 75 6.45 -3.93 1.50
CA TYR A 75 7.37 -3.38 0.51
C TYR A 75 8.45 -2.53 1.18
N LEU A 76 9.68 -2.67 0.70
CA LEU A 76 10.79 -1.84 1.13
C LEU A 76 10.68 -0.46 0.46
N GLN A 77 10.47 0.58 1.27
CA GLN A 77 10.53 1.97 0.82
C GLN A 77 11.88 2.56 1.20
N VAL A 78 12.67 2.93 0.19
CA VAL A 78 13.93 3.64 0.38
C VAL A 78 13.66 5.14 0.31
N GLN A 79 13.96 5.85 1.40
CA GLN A 79 13.88 7.31 1.47
C GLN A 79 15.27 7.89 1.72
N ASN A 80 15.55 9.08 1.18
CA ASN A 80 16.81 9.77 1.43
C ASN A 80 16.56 10.88 2.45
N GLU A 81 16.96 10.64 3.70
CA GLU A 81 16.77 11.55 4.82
C GLU A 81 18.14 12.08 5.28
N GLY A 82 18.37 13.39 5.19
CA GLY A 82 19.60 14.02 5.69
C GLY A 82 20.91 13.49 5.07
N GLY A 83 20.86 13.04 3.81
CA GLY A 83 22.01 12.45 3.11
C GLY A 83 22.25 10.97 3.40
N ARG A 84 21.35 10.30 4.13
CA ARG A 84 21.39 8.86 4.38
C ARG A 84 20.19 8.19 3.71
N GLN A 85 20.45 7.05 3.06
CA GLN A 85 19.38 6.15 2.66
C GLN A 85 18.83 5.44 3.90
N VAL A 86 17.55 5.61 4.14
CA VAL A 86 16.80 4.92 5.19
C VAL A 86 15.81 3.99 4.49
N GLU A 87 15.91 2.71 4.83
CA GLU A 87 14.99 1.70 4.33
C GLU A 87 13.91 1.45 5.41
N ARG A 88 12.64 1.56 5.03
CA ARG A 88 11.52 1.22 5.91
C ARG A 88 10.65 0.16 5.23
N GLN A 89 10.28 -0.86 5.97
CA GLN A 89 9.21 -1.76 5.53
C GLN A 89 7.88 -1.07 5.74
N GLN A 90 7.06 -1.04 4.70
CA GLN A 90 5.73 -0.48 4.74
C GLN A 90 4.76 -1.50 4.17
N ARG A 91 3.64 -1.70 4.88
CA ARG A 91 2.56 -2.59 4.45
C ARG A 91 1.71 -1.96 3.36
N PHE A 92 1.44 -2.74 2.34
CA PHE A 92 0.50 -2.43 1.29
C PHE A 92 -0.57 -3.51 1.21
N TYR A 93 -1.75 -3.09 0.81
CA TYR A 93 -2.96 -3.90 0.74
C TYR A 93 -3.42 -3.94 -0.71
N SER A 94 -3.77 -5.14 -1.17
CA SER A 94 -4.23 -5.44 -2.53
C SER A 94 -5.58 -4.78 -2.83
N LEU A 95 -5.96 -4.79 -4.11
CA LEU A 95 -7.27 -4.29 -4.57
C LEU A 95 -8.45 -4.95 -3.82
N ASP A 96 -8.37 -6.24 -3.53
CA ASP A 96 -9.44 -6.95 -2.80
C ASP A 96 -9.63 -6.39 -1.39
N ALA A 97 -8.53 -6.10 -0.69
CA ALA A 97 -8.57 -5.46 0.63
C ALA A 97 -9.06 -4.00 0.53
N ILE A 98 -8.67 -3.28 -0.51
CA ILE A 98 -9.12 -1.90 -0.75
C ILE A 98 -10.64 -1.86 -0.95
N ILE A 99 -11.17 -2.72 -1.82
CA ILE A 99 -12.60 -2.83 -2.11
C ILE A 99 -13.38 -3.26 -0.86
N SER A 100 -12.89 -4.28 -0.14
CA SER A 100 -13.55 -4.79 1.06
C SER A 100 -13.66 -3.75 2.17
N VAL A 101 -12.64 -2.90 2.34
CA VAL A 101 -12.72 -1.76 3.27
C VAL A 101 -13.74 -0.72 2.80
N GLY A 102 -13.83 -0.45 1.49
CA GLY A 102 -14.78 0.51 0.93
C GLY A 102 -16.26 0.12 1.04
N TYR A 103 -16.57 -1.16 1.31
CA TYR A 103 -17.93 -1.66 1.51
C TYR A 103 -18.42 -1.60 2.96
N ARG A 104 -17.58 -1.20 3.92
CA ARG A 104 -17.92 -1.08 5.35
C ARG A 104 -18.21 0.35 5.74
#